data_AF-A0A927Y386-F1
#
_entry.id   AF-A0A927Y386-F1
#
_cell.length_a   1.000
_cell.length_b   1.000
_cell.length_c   1.000
_cell.angle_alpha   90.00
_cell.angle_beta   90.00
_cell.angle_gamma   90.00
#
_symmetry.space_group_name_H-M   'P 1'
#
loop_
_entity.id
_entity.type
_entity.pdbx_description
1 polymer ?
#
loop_
_entity_poly.entity_id
_entity_poly.type
_entity_poly.pdbx_seq_one_letter_code
_entity_poly.pdbx_strand_id
1 'polypeptide(L)'
;MDYMTIDGIKVPLEGEKNILSLIRKAGIDIPTFCYHSDLSIYGACRMCMVEDDRGKMFASCSEQPRAGMVIHTNTKKLQQYRKLIIELLLSTHCRDCTTCTKNGMCELQSLAYRVGVHSVRFENKKEELPIDMSSNCIVRDPNKCILCGDCVRTCAENQGIGAIDFAHRGSKMQIMPAFGKNICDTDCVGCGQCAVVCPTAAISIRTNVTEVWDAIEDPNKRVVAQIAPAVRVAVGDKFNLPKGENSMGKLVKALRIMGFDEVYDTNFGADLTVMEEAKEFADRLKSGEKLPLFTSCCPGWVKFCENKYPEFAENVSTCRSPMSMFSPVIKEYFAPKDAKEGKQTYIVAIMPCTAKKDEILRPDNHTNGRQDTDIVITTQEIIRMIKQVGIKFESLESEACDTPFSMASGGASIFGITGGVTEAVLRHLSEDKDHATLESIKYSGIRGKEGFKEATVSMGEREIRIAVVHGLKNASDLLENIKAGKAEYDFVEVMACRRGCILGGGQPVPMGPTTRTARMNGIYQVDQLSSIRYTDENPFLERVWEDVIKGREHELLHRAKTV
;
A
#
# COMPACT_ATOMS: atom_id res chain seq x y z
N MET A 1 26.11 27.56 17.24
CA MET A 1 24.95 26.88 16.63
C MET A 1 23.82 27.87 16.57
N ASP A 2 23.29 28.08 15.37
CA ASP A 2 22.12 28.94 15.19
C ASP A 2 20.87 28.26 15.75
N TYR A 3 20.02 29.03 16.42
CA TYR A 3 18.80 28.52 17.05
C TYR A 3 17.61 29.43 16.78
N MET A 4 16.42 28.84 16.87
CA MET A 4 15.13 29.53 16.90
C MET A 4 14.45 29.25 18.24
N THR A 5 13.68 30.19 18.76
CA THR A 5 12.91 30.01 20.00
C THR A 5 11.45 29.70 19.66
N ILE A 6 10.92 28.60 20.17
CA ILE A 6 9.53 28.14 19.94
C ILE A 6 8.86 27.97 21.30
N ASP A 7 7.89 28.82 21.63
CA ASP A 7 7.21 28.83 22.93
C ASP A 7 8.20 28.80 24.14
N GLY A 8 9.32 29.51 24.00
CA GLY A 8 10.39 29.57 25.02
C GLY A 8 11.45 28.48 24.92
N ILE A 9 11.26 27.46 24.07
CA ILE A 9 12.22 26.37 23.85
C ILE A 9 13.22 26.79 22.76
N LYS A 10 14.52 26.76 23.06
CA LYS A 10 15.57 26.95 22.05
C LYS A 10 15.76 25.66 21.26
N VAL A 11 15.56 25.73 19.94
CA VAL A 11 15.68 24.59 19.03
C VAL A 11 16.81 24.87 18.05
N PRO A 12 17.83 23.99 17.96
CA PRO A 12 18.93 24.15 17.01
C PRO A 12 18.45 23.97 15.57
N LEU A 13 18.97 24.81 14.67
CA LEU A 13 18.75 24.71 13.24
C LEU A 13 19.71 23.66 12.64
N GLU A 14 19.15 22.63 12.01
CA GLU A 14 19.90 21.49 11.44
C GLU A 14 19.48 21.22 9.98
N GLY A 15 19.06 22.26 9.26
CA GLY A 15 18.69 22.18 7.85
C GLY A 15 17.24 21.73 7.60
N GLU A 16 16.34 21.95 8.57
CA GLU A 16 14.92 21.64 8.42
C GLU A 16 14.26 22.43 7.29
N LYS A 17 13.37 21.76 6.54
CA LYS A 17 12.70 22.31 5.36
C LYS A 17 11.87 23.57 5.64
N ASN A 18 11.24 23.65 6.82
CA ASN A 18 10.34 24.74 7.19
C ASN A 18 10.19 24.83 8.72
N ILE A 19 9.63 25.94 9.19
CA ILE A 19 9.39 26.20 10.62
C ILE A 19 8.49 25.12 11.24
N LEU A 20 7.50 24.59 10.51
CA LEU A 20 6.64 23.51 11.02
C LEU A 20 7.44 22.26 11.43
N SER A 21 8.50 21.93 10.70
CA SER A 21 9.35 20.77 11.02
C SER A 21 10.13 20.98 12.31
N LEU A 22 10.63 22.20 12.56
CA LEU A 22 11.27 22.57 13.82
C LEU A 22 10.28 22.60 15.00
N ILE A 23 9.05 23.04 14.77
CA ILE A 23 8.02 23.03 15.82
C ILE A 23 7.75 21.58 16.26
N ARG A 24 7.64 20.66 15.31
CA ARG A 24 7.50 19.22 15.62
C ARG A 24 8.74 18.66 16.32
N LYS A 25 9.94 19.10 15.95
CA LYS A 25 11.20 18.77 16.64
C LYS A 25 11.22 19.25 18.09
N ALA A 26 10.57 20.38 18.39
CA ALA A 26 10.38 20.90 19.74
C ALA A 26 9.37 20.09 20.58
N GLY A 27 8.78 19.03 20.03
CA GLY A 27 7.73 18.23 20.69
C GLY A 27 6.33 18.82 20.58
N ILE A 28 6.13 19.85 19.75
CA ILE A 28 4.84 20.52 19.59
C ILE A 28 4.20 20.07 18.27
N ASP A 29 3.02 19.46 18.36
CA ASP A 29 2.23 19.13 17.17
C ASP A 29 1.24 20.24 16.84
N ILE A 30 1.45 20.95 15.73
CA ILE A 30 0.47 21.91 15.21
C ILE A 30 -0.45 21.23 14.19
N PRO A 31 -1.77 21.47 14.25
CA PRO A 31 -2.72 20.96 13.27
C PRO A 31 -2.35 21.28 11.82
N THR A 32 -2.43 20.26 10.96
CA THR A 32 -2.28 20.39 9.51
C THR A 32 -3.26 19.48 8.80
N PHE A 33 -3.85 19.93 7.69
CA PHE A 33 -4.48 19.04 6.71
C PHE A 33 -3.58 18.88 5.49
N CYS A 34 -3.36 19.97 4.76
CA CYS A 34 -2.71 19.94 3.45
C CYS A 34 -1.17 19.82 3.45
N TYR A 35 -0.58 19.40 4.56
CA TYR A 35 0.87 19.27 4.69
C TYR A 35 1.23 17.80 4.90
N HIS A 36 1.97 17.27 3.94
CA HIS A 36 2.49 15.92 3.97
C HIS A 36 3.98 15.96 3.61
N SER A 37 4.82 15.24 4.36
CA SER A 37 6.29 15.29 4.21
C SER A 37 6.78 14.87 2.83
N ASP A 38 6.05 13.97 2.18
CA ASP A 38 6.44 13.34 0.91
C ASP A 38 5.92 14.12 -0.32
N LEU A 39 5.30 15.29 -0.12
CA LEU A 39 4.76 16.15 -1.17
C LEU A 39 5.46 17.52 -1.17
N SER A 40 5.23 18.32 -2.22
CA SER A 40 5.61 19.73 -2.28
C SER A 40 5.02 20.58 -1.12
N ILE A 41 5.32 21.87 -1.03
CA ILE A 41 4.67 22.74 -0.03
C ILE A 41 3.44 23.39 -0.68
N TYR A 42 2.27 23.25 -0.06
CA TYR A 42 1.03 23.86 -0.56
C TYR A 42 0.55 25.03 0.30
N GLY A 43 0.44 24.84 1.62
CA GLY A 43 0.14 25.92 2.56
C GLY A 43 -1.28 26.50 2.49
N ALA A 44 -2.25 25.82 1.86
CA ALA A 44 -3.59 26.35 1.68
C ALA A 44 -4.51 26.26 2.92
N CYS A 45 -4.39 25.20 3.75
CA CYS A 45 -5.36 24.96 4.83
C CYS A 45 -5.27 25.94 6.02
N ARG A 46 -4.15 26.65 6.17
CA ARG A 46 -3.87 27.62 7.24
C ARG A 46 -4.07 27.12 8.69
N MET A 47 -4.14 25.81 8.92
CA MET A 47 -4.16 25.25 10.29
C MET A 47 -2.80 25.42 11.01
N CYS A 48 -1.72 25.48 10.24
CA CYS A 48 -0.34 25.61 10.72
C CYS A 48 0.12 27.05 11.01
N MET A 49 -0.82 27.98 11.16
CA MET A 49 -0.47 29.38 11.45
C MET A 49 0.21 29.48 12.82
N VAL A 50 1.24 30.31 12.87
CA VAL A 50 1.99 30.69 14.06
C VAL A 50 2.13 32.20 14.13
N GLU A 51 2.53 32.72 15.28
CA GLU A 51 2.69 34.15 15.54
C GLU A 51 4.15 34.44 15.94
N ASP A 52 4.77 35.50 15.41
CA ASP A 52 6.09 35.95 15.88
C ASP A 52 5.99 36.89 17.08
N ASP A 53 7.14 37.27 17.64
CA ASP A 53 7.28 38.24 18.74
C ASP A 53 6.72 39.63 18.42
N ARG A 54 6.49 39.94 17.14
CA ARG A 54 5.89 41.20 16.66
C ARG A 54 4.39 41.08 16.42
N GLY A 55 3.78 39.93 16.71
CA GLY A 55 2.34 39.68 16.56
C GLY A 55 1.88 39.37 15.13
N LYS A 56 2.82 39.18 14.19
CA LYS A 56 2.53 38.82 12.79
C LYS A 56 2.23 37.33 12.72
N MET A 57 1.11 36.99 12.07
CA MET A 57 0.72 35.60 11.83
C MET A 57 1.11 35.13 10.43
N PHE A 58 1.68 33.93 10.31
CA PHE A 58 2.03 33.32 9.03
C PHE A 58 2.03 31.79 9.12
N ALA A 59 2.02 31.13 7.96
CA ALA A 59 1.95 29.67 7.87
C ALA A 59 3.35 29.05 8.06
N SER A 60 3.53 28.31 9.14
CA SER A 60 4.81 27.66 9.48
C SER A 60 5.26 26.62 8.45
N CYS A 61 4.34 26.03 7.67
CA CYS A 61 4.69 25.00 6.69
C CYS A 61 5.38 25.53 5.43
N SER A 62 5.25 26.83 5.14
CA SER A 62 5.82 27.50 3.97
C SER A 62 6.93 28.49 4.30
N GLU A 63 7.16 28.74 5.59
CA GLU A 63 8.19 29.68 6.04
C GLU A 63 9.50 28.94 6.35
N GLN A 64 10.62 29.49 5.85
CA GLN A 64 11.95 28.97 6.15
C GLN A 64 12.40 29.38 7.56
N PRO A 65 13.06 28.48 8.31
CA PRO A 65 13.63 28.84 9.61
C PRO A 65 14.76 29.86 9.47
N ARG A 66 14.83 30.82 10.39
CA ARG A 66 15.95 31.76 10.51
C ARG A 66 16.45 31.84 11.94
N ALA A 67 17.76 32.03 12.09
CA ALA A 67 18.40 32.21 13.38
C ALA A 67 17.78 33.42 14.12
N GLY A 68 17.55 33.27 15.42
CA GLY A 68 17.02 34.32 16.28
C GLY A 68 15.51 34.57 16.16
N MET A 69 14.78 33.84 15.30
CA MET A 69 13.32 33.93 15.29
C MET A 69 12.72 33.48 16.63
N VAL A 70 11.64 34.14 17.04
CA VAL A 70 10.84 33.76 18.21
C VAL A 70 9.41 33.52 17.73
N ILE A 71 8.91 32.31 17.95
CA ILE A 71 7.62 31.85 17.46
C ILE A 71 6.75 31.40 18.63
N HIS A 72 5.49 31.83 18.59
CA HIS A 72 4.41 31.41 19.47
C HIS A 72 3.43 30.54 18.71
N THR A 73 3.09 29.37 19.27
CA THR A 73 2.22 28.40 18.58
C THR A 73 0.78 28.38 19.09
N ASN A 74 0.50 29.00 20.25
CA ASN A 74 -0.78 28.84 20.96
C ASN A 74 -1.35 30.12 21.58
N THR A 75 -1.19 31.28 20.93
CA THR A 75 -1.83 32.53 21.38
C THR A 75 -3.35 32.49 21.24
N LYS A 76 -4.08 33.35 21.98
CA LYS A 76 -5.54 33.47 21.89
C LYS A 76 -6.02 33.74 20.45
N LYS A 77 -5.25 34.56 19.71
CA LYS A 77 -5.50 34.88 18.30
C LYS A 77 -5.41 33.64 17.42
N LEU A 78 -4.38 32.81 17.59
CA LEU A 78 -4.22 31.54 16.87
C LEU A 78 -5.32 30.53 17.20
N GLN A 79 -5.73 30.44 18.46
CA GLN A 79 -6.82 29.56 18.88
C GLN A 79 -8.15 29.92 18.21
N GLN A 80 -8.52 31.20 18.24
CA GLN A 80 -9.73 31.70 17.57
C GLN A 80 -9.67 31.48 16.05
N TYR A 81 -8.50 31.72 15.44
CA TYR A 81 -8.29 31.53 14.01
C TYR A 81 -8.47 30.08 13.57
N ARG A 82 -7.84 29.12 14.27
CA ARG A 82 -7.99 27.68 13.98
C ARG A 82 -9.42 27.21 14.19
N LYS A 83 -10.08 27.66 15.27
CA LYS A 83 -11.49 27.36 15.53
C LYS A 83 -12.39 27.83 14.37
N LEU A 84 -12.19 29.05 13.89
CA LEU A 84 -12.94 29.59 12.75
C LEU A 84 -12.73 28.76 11.48
N ILE A 85 -11.50 28.36 11.15
CA ILE A 85 -11.23 27.51 9.98
C ILE A 85 -12.00 26.21 10.08
N ILE A 86 -11.94 25.52 11.23
CA ILE A 86 -12.66 24.25 11.39
C ILE A 86 -14.17 24.44 11.29
N GLU A 87 -14.75 25.51 11.86
CA GLU A 87 -16.17 25.81 11.69
C GLU A 87 -16.56 26.01 10.22
N LEU A 88 -15.71 26.67 9.41
CA LEU A 88 -15.93 26.86 7.98
C LEU A 88 -15.79 25.55 7.18
N LEU A 89 -14.86 24.67 7.55
CA LEU A 89 -14.75 23.36 6.93
C LEU A 89 -15.99 22.52 7.25
N LEU A 90 -16.44 22.51 8.51
CA LEU A 90 -17.61 21.76 8.95
C LEU A 90 -18.93 22.30 8.37
N SER A 91 -18.99 23.58 7.98
CA SER A 91 -20.19 24.15 7.37
C SER A 91 -20.42 23.69 5.94
N THR A 92 -19.43 23.07 5.30
CA THR A 92 -19.54 22.55 3.92
C THR A 92 -19.32 21.04 3.84
N HIS A 93 -19.29 20.38 4.99
CA HIS A 93 -18.99 18.95 5.15
C HIS A 93 -20.22 18.19 5.64
N CYS A 94 -20.47 17.00 5.10
CA CYS A 94 -21.47 16.09 5.65
C CYS A 94 -21.02 15.60 7.04
N ARG A 95 -21.81 15.90 8.08
CA ARG A 95 -21.48 15.65 9.49
C ARG A 95 -22.12 14.38 10.06
N ASP A 96 -22.64 13.48 9.22
CA ASP A 96 -23.08 12.17 9.68
C ASP A 96 -21.88 11.27 9.95
N CYS A 97 -21.27 11.46 11.13
CA CYS A 97 -20.11 10.71 11.55
C CYS A 97 -20.47 9.27 11.94
N THR A 98 -21.71 8.98 12.29
CA THR A 98 -22.11 7.67 12.83
C THR A 98 -22.12 6.57 11.78
N THR A 99 -22.45 6.93 10.54
CA THR A 99 -22.46 6.04 9.36
C THR A 99 -21.15 6.12 8.56
N CYS A 100 -20.23 7.00 8.94
CA CYS A 100 -19.01 7.29 8.19
C CYS A 100 -17.94 6.20 8.35
N THR A 101 -17.29 5.80 7.24
CA THR A 101 -16.22 4.79 7.22
C THR A 101 -14.95 5.20 7.98
N LYS A 102 -14.74 6.49 8.23
CA LYS A 102 -13.64 7.01 9.06
C LYS A 102 -14.07 7.45 10.47
N ASN A 103 -15.23 7.01 10.96
CA ASN A 103 -15.63 7.32 12.32
C ASN A 103 -14.55 6.90 13.35
N GLY A 104 -14.23 7.79 14.28
CA GLY A 104 -13.20 7.56 15.31
C GLY A 104 -11.75 7.63 14.80
N MET A 105 -11.54 7.88 13.50
CA MET A 105 -10.21 8.02 12.90
C MET A 105 -10.11 9.16 11.88
N CYS A 106 -11.14 10.01 11.80
CA CYS A 106 -11.17 11.19 10.92
C CYS A 106 -10.37 12.34 11.56
N GLU A 107 -9.42 12.91 10.83
CA GLU A 107 -8.59 14.00 11.35
C GLU A 107 -9.41 15.27 11.56
N LEU A 108 -10.41 15.54 10.70
CA LEU A 108 -11.31 16.68 10.87
C LEU A 108 -12.11 16.57 12.17
N GLN A 109 -12.61 15.37 12.48
CA GLN A 109 -13.34 15.09 13.72
C GLN A 109 -12.44 15.32 14.94
N SER A 110 -11.23 14.74 14.93
CA SER A 110 -10.25 14.89 16.01
C SER A 110 -9.84 16.35 16.22
N LEU A 111 -9.60 17.09 15.12
CA LEU A 111 -9.21 18.50 15.20
C LEU A 111 -10.35 19.39 15.66
N ALA A 112 -11.59 19.15 15.23
CA ALA A 112 -12.76 19.88 15.72
C ALA A 112 -12.94 19.76 17.23
N TYR A 113 -12.75 18.56 17.77
CA TYR A 113 -12.73 18.35 19.21
C TYR A 113 -11.56 19.08 19.87
N ARG A 114 -10.33 18.93 19.33
CA ARG A 114 -9.11 19.55 19.86
C ARG A 114 -9.18 21.08 19.95
N VAL A 115 -9.85 21.75 19.00
CA VAL A 115 -9.99 23.22 19.00
C VAL A 115 -11.27 23.72 19.70
N GLY A 116 -12.05 22.84 20.32
CA GLY A 116 -13.25 23.21 21.07
C GLY A 116 -14.41 23.71 20.22
N VAL A 117 -14.65 23.08 19.05
CA VAL A 117 -15.86 23.32 18.24
C VAL A 117 -16.97 22.40 18.75
N HIS A 118 -18.00 22.99 19.38
CA HIS A 118 -19.18 22.28 19.88
C HIS A 118 -20.43 22.54 19.03
N SER A 119 -20.43 23.62 18.25
CA SER A 119 -21.53 24.02 17.36
C SER A 119 -20.95 24.74 16.15
N VAL A 120 -21.56 24.55 14.98
CA VAL A 120 -21.18 25.27 13.76
C VAL A 120 -22.18 26.40 13.54
N ARG A 121 -21.68 27.64 13.52
CA ARG A 121 -22.51 28.86 13.39
C ARG A 121 -23.00 29.14 11.98
N PHE A 122 -22.43 28.45 10.99
CA PHE A 122 -22.73 28.63 9.58
C PHE A 122 -23.60 27.48 9.08
N GLU A 123 -24.67 27.81 8.36
CA GLU A 123 -25.52 26.81 7.72
C GLU A 123 -24.81 26.15 6.54
N ASN A 124 -25.01 24.84 6.38
CA ASN A 124 -24.59 24.14 5.18
C ASN A 124 -25.64 24.34 4.08
N LYS A 125 -25.28 25.12 3.06
CA LYS A 125 -26.12 25.39 1.88
C LYS A 125 -25.65 24.65 0.63
N LYS A 126 -24.73 23.70 0.78
CA LYS A 126 -24.18 22.94 -0.34
C LYS A 126 -25.17 21.86 -0.75
N GLU A 127 -25.42 21.75 -2.04
CA GLU A 127 -26.18 20.64 -2.62
C GLU A 127 -25.42 19.33 -2.43
N GLU A 128 -26.16 18.26 -2.12
CA GLU A 128 -25.58 16.92 -2.05
C GLU A 128 -25.20 16.45 -3.45
N LEU A 129 -23.93 16.07 -3.59
CA LEU A 129 -23.36 15.57 -4.83
C LEU A 129 -23.37 14.03 -4.83
N PRO A 130 -23.50 13.39 -6.00
CA PRO A 130 -23.50 11.94 -6.10
C PRO A 130 -22.18 11.34 -5.64
N ILE A 131 -22.27 10.17 -4.99
CA ILE A 131 -21.11 9.38 -4.56
C ILE A 131 -20.64 8.53 -5.75
N ASP A 132 -19.35 8.60 -6.07
CA ASP A 132 -18.75 7.79 -7.12
C ASP A 132 -18.28 6.45 -6.53
N MET A 133 -19.05 5.40 -6.87
CA MET A 133 -18.83 4.00 -6.53
C MET A 133 -18.40 3.18 -7.76
N SER A 134 -17.92 3.83 -8.83
CA SER A 134 -17.64 3.16 -10.11
C SER A 134 -16.41 2.24 -10.07
N SER A 135 -15.42 2.54 -9.23
CA SER A 135 -14.22 1.70 -9.07
C SER A 135 -14.44 0.58 -8.06
N ASN A 136 -13.84 -0.59 -8.29
CA ASN A 136 -13.81 -1.67 -7.29
C ASN A 136 -12.76 -1.43 -6.19
N CYS A 137 -11.87 -0.44 -6.36
CA CYS A 137 -10.76 -0.16 -5.47
C CYS A 137 -11.09 0.91 -4.41
N ILE A 138 -11.72 2.01 -4.83
CA ILE A 138 -11.98 3.19 -4.00
C ILE A 138 -13.38 3.75 -4.21
N VAL A 139 -13.86 4.48 -3.20
CA VAL A 139 -15.12 5.22 -3.18
C VAL A 139 -14.82 6.69 -3.00
N ARG A 140 -15.50 7.56 -3.75
CA ARG A 140 -15.37 9.01 -3.60
C ARG A 140 -16.68 9.64 -3.18
N ASP A 141 -16.63 10.30 -2.04
CA ASP A 141 -17.74 11.07 -1.47
C ASP A 141 -17.35 12.56 -1.46
N PRO A 142 -17.74 13.33 -2.49
CA PRO A 142 -17.42 14.75 -2.57
C PRO A 142 -18.05 15.57 -1.42
N ASN A 143 -19.08 15.06 -0.75
CA ASN A 143 -19.75 15.72 0.38
C ASN A 143 -18.90 15.69 1.66
N LYS A 144 -17.88 14.84 1.71
CA LYS A 144 -16.92 14.75 2.82
C LYS A 144 -15.57 15.42 2.49
N CYS A 145 -15.44 16.05 1.34
CA CYS A 145 -14.20 16.70 0.92
C CYS A 145 -13.99 18.05 1.63
N ILE A 146 -12.78 18.28 2.14
CA ILE A 146 -12.36 19.58 2.72
C ILE A 146 -11.39 20.36 1.82
N LEU A 147 -11.23 19.93 0.56
CA LEU A 147 -10.37 20.57 -0.43
C LEU A 147 -8.91 20.76 0.02
N CYS A 148 -8.36 19.83 0.81
CA CYS A 148 -6.97 19.92 1.26
C CYS A 148 -5.94 19.73 0.13
N GLY A 149 -6.33 19.07 -0.96
CA GLY A 149 -5.49 18.84 -2.14
C GLY A 149 -4.47 17.70 -2.01
N ASP A 150 -4.37 17.01 -0.87
CA ASP A 150 -3.36 15.96 -0.68
C ASP A 150 -3.57 14.77 -1.64
N CYS A 151 -4.81 14.43 -1.94
CA CYS A 151 -5.16 13.36 -2.88
C CYS A 151 -4.75 13.69 -4.33
N VAL A 152 -5.04 14.92 -4.79
CA VAL A 152 -4.64 15.44 -6.11
C VAL A 152 -3.12 15.40 -6.24
N ARG A 153 -2.42 15.97 -5.27
CA ARG A 153 -0.96 16.08 -5.28
C ARG A 153 -0.28 14.73 -5.14
N THR A 154 -0.83 13.81 -4.35
CA THR A 154 -0.32 12.44 -4.29
C THR A 154 -0.49 11.70 -5.62
N CYS A 155 -1.64 11.88 -6.29
CA CYS A 155 -1.91 11.26 -7.58
C CYS A 155 -1.03 11.84 -8.71
N ALA A 156 -0.77 13.14 -8.69
CA ALA A 156 0.07 13.82 -9.67
C ALA A 156 1.58 13.69 -9.36
N GLU A 157 2.02 14.12 -8.19
CA GLU A 157 3.45 14.23 -7.83
C GLU A 157 4.09 12.85 -7.54
N ASN A 158 3.37 11.95 -6.85
CA ASN A 158 3.96 10.66 -6.45
C ASN A 158 3.69 9.54 -7.46
N GLN A 159 2.49 9.54 -8.05
CA GLN A 159 2.07 8.50 -8.99
C GLN A 159 2.22 8.94 -10.46
N GLY A 160 2.29 10.23 -10.78
CA GLY A 160 2.41 10.66 -12.18
C GLY A 160 1.19 10.34 -13.04
N ILE A 161 0.02 10.12 -12.40
CA ILE A 161 -1.25 9.80 -13.08
C ILE A 161 -2.10 11.05 -13.22
N GLY A 162 -2.35 11.77 -12.12
CA GLY A 162 -3.21 12.96 -12.14
C GLY A 162 -4.68 12.67 -12.48
N ALA A 163 -5.22 11.51 -12.09
CA ALA A 163 -6.60 11.11 -12.39
C ALA A 163 -7.69 12.02 -11.79
N ILE A 164 -7.32 12.87 -10.82
CA ILE A 164 -8.21 13.80 -10.13
C ILE A 164 -7.51 15.15 -9.95
N ASP A 165 -8.25 16.23 -10.11
CA ASP A 165 -7.74 17.59 -9.91
C ASP A 165 -8.85 18.53 -9.37
N PHE A 166 -8.47 19.76 -9.03
CA PHE A 166 -9.38 20.85 -8.71
C PHE A 166 -10.11 21.33 -9.96
N ALA A 167 -11.43 21.36 -9.88
CA ALA A 167 -12.29 21.93 -10.90
C ALA A 167 -13.14 23.08 -10.32
N HIS A 168 -13.60 23.95 -11.22
CA HIS A 168 -14.40 25.14 -10.90
C HIS A 168 -13.69 26.14 -9.97
N ARG A 169 -14.43 27.12 -9.43
CA ARG A 169 -13.89 28.22 -8.61
C ARG A 169 -14.87 28.60 -7.48
N GLY A 170 -14.33 29.27 -6.46
CA GLY A 170 -15.12 29.78 -5.33
C GLY A 170 -15.87 28.67 -4.61
N SER A 171 -17.14 28.91 -4.29
CA SER A 171 -18.02 27.94 -3.60
C SER A 171 -18.32 26.68 -4.42
N LYS A 172 -18.08 26.69 -5.74
CA LYS A 172 -18.29 25.52 -6.63
C LYS A 172 -17.05 24.64 -6.77
N MET A 173 -15.94 24.99 -6.11
CA MET A 173 -14.69 24.23 -6.21
C MET A 173 -14.89 22.79 -5.73
N GLN A 174 -14.39 21.83 -6.50
CA GLN A 174 -14.47 20.40 -6.18
C GLN A 174 -13.25 19.64 -6.71
N ILE A 175 -12.98 18.49 -6.11
CA ILE A 175 -11.98 17.55 -6.61
C ILE A 175 -12.70 16.48 -7.42
N MET A 176 -12.44 16.43 -8.73
CA MET A 176 -13.13 15.56 -9.68
C MET A 176 -12.19 15.09 -10.80
N PRO A 177 -12.51 14.00 -11.52
CA PRO A 177 -11.81 13.67 -12.76
C PRO A 177 -12.07 14.70 -13.86
N ALA A 178 -11.23 14.66 -14.90
CA ALA A 178 -11.43 15.47 -16.08
C ALA A 178 -12.80 15.20 -16.73
N PHE A 179 -13.43 16.26 -17.24
CA PHE A 179 -14.70 16.22 -17.97
C PHE A 179 -15.88 15.56 -17.23
N GLY A 180 -15.84 15.46 -15.90
CA GLY A 180 -16.93 14.85 -15.13
C GLY A 180 -17.07 13.34 -15.30
N LYS A 181 -16.02 12.67 -15.79
CA LYS A 181 -15.96 11.21 -15.87
C LYS A 181 -16.03 10.59 -14.46
N ASN A 182 -16.47 9.34 -14.40
CA ASN A 182 -16.29 8.53 -13.20
C ASN A 182 -14.83 8.12 -13.06
N ILE A 183 -14.38 7.78 -11.84
CA ILE A 183 -12.97 7.41 -11.62
C ILE A 183 -12.54 6.14 -12.38
N CYS A 184 -13.46 5.20 -12.65
CA CYS A 184 -13.14 4.00 -13.44
C CYS A 184 -12.81 4.31 -14.92
N ASP A 185 -13.34 5.41 -15.45
CA ASP A 185 -13.22 5.81 -16.86
C ASP A 185 -11.97 6.69 -17.12
N THR A 186 -11.02 6.66 -16.19
CA THR A 186 -9.79 7.48 -16.18
C THR A 186 -8.55 6.59 -16.14
N ASP A 187 -7.38 7.21 -16.21
CA ASP A 187 -6.08 6.52 -16.07
C ASP A 187 -5.80 6.04 -14.63
N CYS A 188 -6.81 6.02 -13.75
CA CYS A 188 -6.68 5.51 -12.39
C CYS A 188 -6.30 4.03 -12.38
N VAL A 189 -5.16 3.74 -11.77
CA VAL A 189 -4.62 2.37 -11.60
C VAL A 189 -5.12 1.67 -10.33
N GLY A 190 -6.04 2.26 -9.58
CA GLY A 190 -6.62 1.65 -8.38
C GLY A 190 -5.68 1.56 -7.16
N CYS A 191 -4.51 2.22 -7.16
CA CYS A 191 -3.48 2.06 -6.11
C CYS A 191 -3.91 2.54 -4.71
N GLY A 192 -4.98 3.34 -4.59
CA GLY A 192 -5.57 3.78 -3.32
C GLY A 192 -4.75 4.80 -2.53
N GLN A 193 -3.63 5.31 -3.07
CA GLN A 193 -2.78 6.28 -2.36
C GLN A 193 -3.51 7.60 -2.07
N CYS A 194 -4.51 7.96 -2.87
CA CYS A 194 -5.39 9.11 -2.61
C CYS A 194 -6.30 8.89 -1.37
N ALA A 195 -6.76 7.66 -1.11
CA ALA A 195 -7.55 7.31 0.08
C ALA A 195 -6.70 7.34 1.35
N VAL A 196 -5.43 6.91 1.22
CA VAL A 196 -4.44 6.91 2.31
C VAL A 196 -4.22 8.30 2.88
N VAL A 197 -4.02 9.29 2.01
CA VAL A 197 -3.71 10.68 2.41
C VAL A 197 -4.95 11.52 2.69
N CYS A 198 -6.15 11.00 2.43
CA CYS A 198 -7.38 11.75 2.69
C CYS A 198 -7.59 11.89 4.21
N PRO A 199 -7.66 13.11 4.78
CA PRO A 199 -7.86 13.29 6.24
C PRO A 199 -9.29 12.97 6.69
N THR A 200 -10.23 12.87 5.75
CA THR A 200 -11.65 12.56 5.95
C THR A 200 -12.01 11.27 5.18
N ALA A 201 -13.30 10.97 5.04
CA ALA A 201 -13.78 9.88 4.18
C ALA A 201 -14.17 10.35 2.77
N ALA A 202 -13.63 11.48 2.29
CA ALA A 202 -13.90 11.96 0.93
C ALA A 202 -13.41 11.00 -0.16
N ILE A 203 -12.30 10.31 0.13
CA ILE A 203 -11.86 9.15 -0.63
C ILE A 203 -11.58 8.05 0.38
N SER A 204 -12.24 6.91 0.20
CA SER A 204 -12.09 5.73 1.05
C SER A 204 -11.95 4.48 0.19
N ILE A 205 -11.61 3.36 0.81
CA ILE A 205 -11.56 2.07 0.11
C ILE A 205 -12.99 1.58 -0.16
N ARG A 206 -13.22 0.90 -1.28
CA ARG A 206 -14.46 0.13 -1.45
C ARG A 206 -14.42 -1.07 -0.51
N THR A 207 -15.54 -1.39 0.13
CA THR A 207 -15.60 -2.52 1.06
C THR A 207 -16.25 -3.74 0.42
N ASN A 208 -15.72 -4.92 0.73
CA ASN A 208 -16.18 -6.24 0.32
C ASN A 208 -16.48 -7.11 1.57
N VAL A 209 -16.67 -6.49 2.74
CA VAL A 209 -16.78 -7.20 4.02
C VAL A 209 -18.09 -7.99 4.11
N THR A 210 -19.18 -7.46 3.58
CA THR A 210 -20.49 -8.14 3.60
C THR A 210 -20.41 -9.45 2.84
N GLU A 211 -19.84 -9.43 1.63
CA GLU A 211 -19.70 -10.59 0.76
C GLU A 211 -18.82 -11.69 1.38
N VAL A 212 -17.83 -11.30 2.21
CA VAL A 212 -17.04 -12.26 2.99
C VAL A 212 -17.86 -12.90 4.10
N TRP A 213 -18.68 -12.14 4.83
CA TRP A 213 -19.59 -12.72 5.83
C TRP A 213 -20.60 -13.66 5.18
N ASP A 214 -21.20 -13.27 4.06
CA ASP A 214 -22.12 -14.10 3.30
C ASP A 214 -21.45 -15.40 2.83
N ALA A 215 -20.17 -15.36 2.46
CA ALA A 215 -19.42 -16.55 2.09
C ALA A 215 -19.12 -17.48 3.28
N ILE A 216 -18.78 -16.92 4.45
CA ILE A 216 -18.52 -17.67 5.70
C ILE A 216 -19.78 -18.39 6.18
N GLU A 217 -20.95 -17.76 6.02
CA GLU A 217 -22.23 -18.33 6.43
C GLU A 217 -22.79 -19.38 5.45
N ASP A 218 -22.22 -19.50 4.23
CA ASP A 218 -22.68 -20.43 3.21
C ASP A 218 -22.13 -21.86 3.45
N PRO A 219 -22.99 -22.84 3.81
CA PRO A 219 -22.54 -24.20 4.11
C PRO A 219 -21.96 -24.94 2.90
N ASN A 220 -22.26 -24.48 1.68
CA ASN A 220 -21.75 -25.08 0.44
C ASN A 220 -20.37 -24.54 0.06
N LYS A 221 -19.85 -23.55 0.80
CA LYS A 221 -18.52 -23.02 0.58
C LYS A 221 -17.51 -23.60 1.57
N ARG A 222 -16.27 -23.67 1.11
CA ARG A 222 -15.08 -23.83 1.94
C ARG A 222 -14.31 -22.51 1.86
N VAL A 223 -14.39 -21.69 2.90
CA VAL A 223 -13.83 -20.34 2.88
C VAL A 223 -12.39 -20.37 3.34
N VAL A 224 -11.48 -20.11 2.39
CA VAL A 224 -10.04 -20.14 2.59
C VAL A 224 -9.50 -18.72 2.60
N ALA A 225 -8.79 -18.33 3.65
CA ALA A 225 -8.05 -17.07 3.69
C ALA A 225 -6.63 -17.24 3.16
N GLN A 226 -6.17 -16.30 2.33
CA GLN A 226 -4.74 -16.11 2.07
C GLN A 226 -4.29 -14.70 2.49
N ILE A 227 -3.16 -14.59 3.18
CA ILE A 227 -2.72 -13.32 3.79
C ILE A 227 -1.42 -12.84 3.16
N ALA A 228 -1.41 -11.62 2.62
CA ALA A 228 -0.22 -11.04 2.02
C ALA A 228 0.89 -10.71 3.04
N PRO A 229 2.17 -10.68 2.60
CA PRO A 229 3.32 -10.46 3.48
C PRO A 229 3.17 -9.22 4.38
N ALA A 230 2.76 -8.09 3.81
CA ALA A 230 2.71 -6.81 4.53
C ALA A 230 1.52 -6.65 5.49
N VAL A 231 0.55 -7.56 5.50
CA VAL A 231 -0.59 -7.53 6.44
C VAL A 231 -0.09 -7.82 7.86
N ARG A 232 0.83 -8.79 8.00
CA ARG A 232 1.31 -9.26 9.31
C ARG A 232 1.95 -8.18 10.16
N VAL A 233 2.62 -7.21 9.54
CA VAL A 233 3.29 -6.09 10.22
C VAL A 233 2.41 -4.85 10.40
N ALA A 234 1.19 -4.87 9.88
CA ALA A 234 0.31 -3.70 9.83
C ALA A 234 -1.04 -3.91 10.54
N VAL A 235 -1.55 -5.14 10.60
CA VAL A 235 -2.85 -5.44 11.24
C VAL A 235 -2.88 -5.02 12.72
N GLY A 236 -1.75 -5.18 13.43
CA GLY A 236 -1.61 -4.82 14.85
C GLY A 236 -1.69 -3.32 15.14
N ASP A 237 -1.53 -2.43 14.15
CA ASP A 237 -1.50 -0.97 14.32
C ASP A 237 -2.78 -0.39 14.96
N LYS A 238 -3.88 -1.14 14.92
CA LYS A 238 -5.19 -0.73 15.44
C LYS A 238 -5.63 -1.50 16.70
N PHE A 239 -4.72 -2.27 17.30
CA PHE A 239 -4.95 -3.12 18.46
C PHE A 239 -3.89 -2.94 19.55
N ASN A 240 -3.36 -1.73 19.74
CA ASN A 240 -2.37 -1.41 20.77
C ASN A 240 -1.06 -2.23 20.72
N LEU A 241 -0.80 -2.95 19.62
CA LEU A 241 0.46 -3.64 19.41
C LEU A 241 1.52 -2.66 18.89
N PRO A 242 2.80 -2.86 19.25
CA PRO A 242 3.92 -2.19 18.62
C PRO A 242 3.83 -2.18 17.09
N LYS A 243 4.03 -1.01 16.49
CA LYS A 243 4.04 -0.86 15.03
C LYS A 243 5.13 -1.75 14.43
N GLY A 244 4.81 -2.44 13.34
CA GLY A 244 5.76 -3.33 12.67
C GLY A 244 5.93 -4.71 13.32
N GLU A 245 5.30 -4.97 14.47
CA GLU A 245 5.31 -6.31 15.07
C GLU A 245 4.62 -7.33 14.16
N ASN A 246 5.23 -8.50 13.99
CA ASN A 246 4.63 -9.60 13.27
C ASN A 246 3.44 -10.20 14.05
N SER A 247 2.24 -9.85 13.61
CA SER A 247 0.97 -10.29 14.22
C SER A 247 0.30 -11.44 13.44
N MET A 248 1.04 -12.17 12.60
CA MET A 248 0.48 -13.23 11.74
C MET A 248 -0.29 -14.28 12.56
N GLY A 249 0.31 -14.84 13.61
CA GLY A 249 -0.34 -15.93 14.36
C GLY A 249 -1.61 -15.51 15.10
N LYS A 250 -1.67 -14.26 15.57
CA LYS A 250 -2.90 -13.69 16.15
C LYS A 250 -3.98 -13.49 15.09
N LEU A 251 -3.58 -13.10 13.88
CA LEU A 251 -4.49 -12.97 12.75
C LEU A 251 -5.06 -14.32 12.31
N VAL A 252 -4.25 -15.36 12.26
CA VAL A 252 -4.71 -16.73 11.99
C VAL A 252 -5.77 -17.15 13.01
N LYS A 253 -5.48 -16.97 14.30
CA LYS A 253 -6.46 -17.27 15.37
C LYS A 253 -7.75 -16.48 15.19
N ALA A 254 -7.64 -15.19 14.91
CA ALA A 254 -8.81 -14.33 14.72
C ALA A 254 -9.67 -14.78 13.53
N LEU A 255 -9.06 -15.17 12.40
CA LEU A 255 -9.79 -15.68 11.22
C LEU A 255 -10.53 -16.98 11.53
N ARG A 256 -9.89 -17.92 12.26
CA ARG A 256 -10.57 -19.15 12.70
C ARG A 256 -11.76 -18.85 13.62
N ILE A 257 -11.62 -17.88 14.55
CA ILE A 257 -12.74 -17.43 15.40
C ILE A 257 -13.88 -16.85 14.55
N MET A 258 -13.57 -16.17 13.44
CA MET A 258 -14.58 -15.61 12.53
C MET A 258 -15.27 -16.65 11.65
N GLY A 259 -14.78 -17.90 11.59
CA GLY A 259 -15.40 -18.97 10.80
C GLY A 259 -14.73 -19.29 9.47
N PHE A 260 -13.50 -18.81 9.22
CA PHE A 260 -12.71 -19.30 8.08
C PHE A 260 -12.35 -20.77 8.27
N ASP A 261 -12.53 -21.59 7.23
CA ASP A 261 -12.23 -23.03 7.26
C ASP A 261 -10.72 -23.31 7.27
N GLU A 262 -9.95 -22.55 6.47
CA GLU A 262 -8.51 -22.72 6.32
C GLU A 262 -7.83 -21.34 6.18
N VAL A 263 -6.63 -21.19 6.73
CA VAL A 263 -5.85 -19.95 6.69
C VAL A 263 -4.43 -20.21 6.21
N TYR A 264 -4.06 -19.61 5.08
CA TYR A 264 -2.76 -19.76 4.45
C TYR A 264 -2.00 -18.44 4.30
N ASP A 265 -0.69 -18.56 4.07
CA ASP A 265 0.21 -17.45 3.86
C ASP A 265 0.47 -17.24 2.36
N THR A 266 0.12 -16.07 1.81
CA THR A 266 0.40 -15.74 0.39
C THR A 266 1.90 -15.70 0.10
N ASN A 267 2.76 -15.67 1.12
CA ASN A 267 4.20 -15.87 0.94
C ASN A 267 4.51 -17.20 0.21
N PHE A 268 3.69 -18.24 0.36
CA PHE A 268 3.85 -19.46 -0.44
C PHE A 268 3.70 -19.17 -1.95
N GLY A 269 2.71 -18.35 -2.31
CA GLY A 269 2.56 -17.81 -3.66
C GLY A 269 3.74 -16.95 -4.12
N ALA A 270 4.39 -16.23 -3.20
CA ALA A 270 5.57 -15.44 -3.52
C ALA A 270 6.78 -16.33 -3.82
N ASP A 271 6.96 -17.43 -3.09
CA ASP A 271 7.93 -18.47 -3.41
C ASP A 271 7.66 -19.05 -4.82
N LEU A 272 6.42 -19.38 -5.17
CA LEU A 272 6.06 -19.80 -6.54
C LEU A 272 6.42 -18.73 -7.58
N THR A 273 6.19 -17.45 -7.28
CA THR A 273 6.55 -16.34 -8.17
C THR A 273 8.05 -16.27 -8.39
N VAL A 274 8.87 -16.40 -7.34
CA VAL A 274 10.33 -16.38 -7.48
C VAL A 274 10.82 -17.51 -8.38
N MET A 275 10.30 -18.73 -8.22
CA MET A 275 10.71 -19.88 -9.03
C MET A 275 10.48 -19.64 -10.53
N GLU A 276 9.28 -19.21 -10.91
CA GLU A 276 8.94 -19.00 -12.32
C GLU A 276 9.52 -17.69 -12.89
N GLU A 277 9.56 -16.61 -12.11
CA GLU A 277 10.08 -15.31 -12.57
C GLU A 277 11.60 -15.35 -12.75
N ALA A 278 12.32 -16.06 -11.89
CA ALA A 278 13.75 -16.28 -12.04
C ALA A 278 14.08 -17.18 -13.24
N LYS A 279 13.27 -18.21 -13.50
CA LYS A 279 13.40 -19.05 -14.68
C LYS A 279 13.15 -18.26 -15.97
N GLU A 280 12.05 -17.49 -16.02
CA GLU A 280 11.74 -16.60 -17.14
C GLU A 280 12.87 -15.57 -17.36
N PHE A 281 13.42 -15.02 -16.29
CA PHE A 281 14.55 -14.11 -16.38
C PHE A 281 15.78 -14.78 -16.97
N ALA A 282 16.15 -15.96 -16.49
CA ALA A 282 17.29 -16.71 -17.01
C ALA A 282 17.13 -17.04 -18.51
N ASP A 283 15.93 -17.38 -18.96
CA ASP A 283 15.64 -17.68 -20.38
C ASP A 283 15.70 -16.42 -21.26
N ARG A 284 15.15 -15.29 -20.80
CA ARG A 284 15.26 -14.00 -21.50
C ARG A 284 16.69 -13.48 -21.54
N LEU A 285 17.47 -13.70 -20.48
CA LEU A 285 18.87 -13.32 -20.41
C LEU A 285 19.73 -14.09 -21.43
N LYS A 286 19.43 -15.39 -21.63
CA LYS A 286 20.10 -16.24 -22.63
C LYS A 286 19.72 -15.88 -24.07
N SER A 287 18.44 -15.60 -24.33
CA SER A 287 17.96 -15.23 -25.68
C SER A 287 18.29 -13.78 -26.05
N GLY A 288 18.42 -12.89 -25.07
CA GLY A 288 18.59 -11.45 -25.28
C GLY A 288 17.30 -10.74 -25.73
N GLU A 289 16.16 -11.45 -25.75
CA GLU A 289 14.88 -10.92 -26.21
C GLU A 289 14.06 -10.37 -25.04
N LYS A 290 13.32 -9.27 -25.30
CA LYS A 290 12.34 -8.69 -24.37
C LYS A 290 12.94 -8.32 -23.00
N LEU A 291 14.15 -7.76 -23.03
CA LEU A 291 14.83 -7.13 -21.90
C LEU A 291 14.61 -5.60 -21.89
N PRO A 292 14.61 -4.95 -20.70
CA PRO A 292 14.63 -5.57 -19.36
C PRO A 292 13.38 -6.40 -19.09
N LEU A 293 13.50 -7.41 -18.21
CA LEU A 293 12.33 -8.06 -17.61
C LEU A 293 11.79 -7.17 -16.48
N PHE A 294 10.53 -6.73 -16.60
CA PHE A 294 9.84 -6.03 -15.53
C PHE A 294 9.03 -6.99 -14.66
N THR A 295 9.07 -6.79 -13.34
CA THR A 295 8.22 -7.57 -12.42
C THR A 295 6.73 -7.35 -12.69
N SER A 296 5.91 -8.39 -12.50
CA SER A 296 4.45 -8.36 -12.77
C SER A 296 3.57 -8.38 -11.52
N CYS A 297 4.13 -8.54 -10.33
CA CYS A 297 3.37 -8.81 -9.10
C CYS A 297 2.51 -7.64 -8.57
N CYS A 298 2.82 -6.40 -9.00
CA CYS A 298 2.12 -5.18 -8.61
C CYS A 298 1.05 -4.79 -9.64
N PRO A 299 -0.26 -4.96 -9.36
CA PRO A 299 -1.32 -4.71 -10.35
C PRO A 299 -1.43 -3.24 -10.77
N GLY A 300 -1.13 -2.31 -9.86
CA GLY A 300 -1.11 -0.89 -10.19
C GLY A 300 0.01 -0.52 -11.17
N TRP A 301 1.12 -1.26 -11.14
CA TRP A 301 2.22 -1.11 -12.12
C TRP A 301 1.86 -1.76 -13.44
N VAL A 302 1.35 -3.00 -13.44
CA VAL A 302 0.94 -3.71 -14.66
C VAL A 302 -0.07 -2.87 -15.46
N LYS A 303 -1.14 -2.40 -14.80
CA LYS A 303 -2.15 -1.54 -15.44
C LYS A 303 -1.57 -0.21 -15.93
N PHE A 304 -0.60 0.37 -15.20
CA PHE A 304 0.09 1.59 -15.63
C PHE A 304 0.91 1.36 -16.91
N CYS A 305 1.68 0.28 -16.95
CA CYS A 305 2.50 -0.10 -18.09
C CYS A 305 1.63 -0.38 -19.32
N GLU A 306 0.62 -1.25 -19.18
CA GLU A 306 -0.30 -1.62 -20.26
C GLU A 306 -1.01 -0.40 -20.88
N ASN A 307 -1.41 0.58 -20.06
CA ASN A 307 -2.16 1.74 -20.54
C ASN A 307 -1.27 2.87 -21.08
N LYS A 308 -0.17 3.20 -20.40
CA LYS A 308 0.63 4.39 -20.69
C LYS A 308 1.88 4.09 -21.52
N TYR A 309 2.39 2.86 -21.41
CA TYR A 309 3.64 2.40 -22.00
C TYR A 309 3.46 1.03 -22.67
N PRO A 310 2.48 0.88 -23.59
CA PRO A 310 2.16 -0.41 -24.20
C PRO A 310 3.36 -1.04 -24.92
N GLU A 311 4.34 -0.25 -25.37
CA GLU A 311 5.59 -0.74 -25.95
C GLU A 311 6.43 -1.60 -25.00
N PHE A 312 6.26 -1.45 -23.69
CA PHE A 312 6.94 -2.23 -22.65
C PHE A 312 6.05 -3.35 -22.06
N ALA A 313 4.84 -3.56 -22.60
CA ALA A 313 3.92 -4.57 -22.07
C ALA A 313 4.50 -6.00 -22.19
N GLU A 314 5.19 -6.31 -23.28
CA GLU A 314 5.83 -7.62 -23.48
C GLU A 314 7.08 -7.84 -22.61
N ASN A 315 7.66 -6.77 -22.10
CA ASN A 315 8.77 -6.81 -21.16
C ASN A 315 8.30 -7.17 -19.74
N VAL A 316 7.00 -7.06 -19.43
CA VAL A 316 6.46 -7.48 -18.13
C VAL A 316 6.45 -9.01 -18.05
N SER A 317 6.93 -9.55 -16.93
CA SER A 317 6.97 -10.99 -16.65
C SER A 317 5.61 -11.64 -16.89
N THR A 318 5.61 -12.79 -17.55
CA THR A 318 4.37 -13.56 -17.78
C THR A 318 3.83 -14.18 -16.50
N CYS A 319 4.64 -14.28 -15.45
CA CYS A 319 4.22 -14.73 -14.13
C CYS A 319 2.99 -13.96 -13.64
N ARG A 320 2.03 -14.68 -13.06
CA ARG A 320 0.96 -14.07 -12.25
C ARG A 320 1.55 -13.52 -10.96
N SER A 321 0.80 -12.68 -10.25
CA SER A 321 1.23 -12.22 -8.92
C SER A 321 1.16 -13.34 -7.88
N PRO A 322 1.81 -13.21 -6.71
CA PRO A 322 1.72 -14.20 -5.63
C PRO A 322 0.30 -14.61 -5.26
N MET A 323 -0.63 -13.65 -5.19
CA MET A 323 -2.05 -13.91 -4.93
C MET A 323 -2.68 -14.76 -6.03
N SER A 324 -2.41 -14.37 -7.28
CA SER A 324 -3.04 -14.94 -8.48
C SER A 324 -2.40 -16.25 -8.95
N MET A 325 -1.18 -16.57 -8.48
CA MET A 325 -0.56 -17.89 -8.58
C MET A 325 -1.08 -18.84 -7.50
N PHE A 326 -1.26 -18.33 -6.28
CA PHE A 326 -1.58 -19.20 -5.15
C PHE A 326 -3.03 -19.67 -5.16
N SER A 327 -3.96 -18.79 -5.53
CA SER A 327 -5.39 -19.13 -5.58
C SER A 327 -5.74 -20.34 -6.46
N PRO A 328 -5.29 -20.45 -7.72
CA PRO A 328 -5.59 -21.63 -8.54
C PRO A 328 -4.97 -22.90 -7.94
N VAL A 329 -3.74 -22.82 -7.39
CA VAL A 329 -3.09 -23.95 -6.71
C VAL A 329 -3.91 -24.46 -5.53
N ILE A 330 -4.44 -23.56 -4.69
CA ILE A 330 -5.35 -23.93 -3.59
C ILE A 330 -6.62 -24.61 -4.13
N LYS A 331 -7.24 -24.05 -5.18
CA LYS A 331 -8.47 -24.61 -5.76
C LYS A 331 -8.26 -26.00 -6.34
N GLU A 332 -7.13 -26.23 -7.03
CA GLU A 332 -6.76 -27.54 -7.57
C GLU A 332 -6.46 -28.54 -6.45
N TYR A 333 -5.75 -28.10 -5.39
CA TYR A 333 -5.51 -28.94 -4.21
C TYR A 333 -6.81 -29.40 -3.53
N PHE A 334 -7.81 -28.53 -3.44
CA PHE A 334 -9.10 -28.86 -2.83
C PHE A 334 -10.12 -29.48 -3.79
N ALA A 335 -9.89 -29.48 -5.11
CA ALA A 335 -10.86 -29.98 -6.09
C ALA A 335 -11.36 -31.41 -5.80
N PRO A 336 -10.52 -32.39 -5.41
CA PRO A 336 -10.99 -33.73 -5.05
C PRO A 336 -11.86 -33.75 -3.79
N LYS A 337 -11.54 -32.90 -2.80
CA LYS A 337 -12.27 -32.79 -1.53
C LYS A 337 -13.61 -32.10 -1.73
N ASP A 338 -13.62 -31.00 -2.50
CA ASP A 338 -14.80 -30.26 -2.90
C ASP A 338 -15.81 -31.16 -3.63
N ALA A 339 -15.34 -31.97 -4.59
CA ALA A 339 -16.18 -32.93 -5.30
C ALA A 339 -16.81 -33.99 -4.38
N LYS A 340 -16.06 -34.45 -3.37
CA LYS A 340 -16.53 -35.45 -2.40
C LYS A 340 -17.54 -34.87 -1.42
N GLU A 341 -17.36 -33.62 -0.99
CA GLU A 341 -18.18 -32.96 0.02
C GLU A 341 -19.33 -32.15 -0.58
N GLY A 342 -19.40 -32.03 -1.91
CA GLY A 342 -20.38 -31.18 -2.58
C GLY A 342 -20.17 -29.69 -2.29
N LYS A 343 -18.92 -29.29 -2.02
CA LYS A 343 -18.53 -27.92 -1.65
C LYS A 343 -17.80 -27.22 -2.80
N GLN A 344 -17.71 -25.90 -2.69
CA GLN A 344 -16.86 -25.08 -3.53
C GLN A 344 -15.88 -24.27 -2.69
N THR A 345 -14.59 -24.42 -2.94
CA THR A 345 -13.55 -23.59 -2.33
C THR A 345 -13.69 -22.13 -2.76
N TYR A 346 -13.83 -21.25 -1.77
CA TYR A 346 -14.02 -19.81 -1.93
C TYR A 346 -12.84 -19.08 -1.26
N ILE A 347 -12.03 -18.41 -2.06
CA ILE A 347 -10.76 -17.81 -1.62
C ILE A 347 -10.95 -16.33 -1.34
N VAL A 348 -10.66 -15.97 -0.08
CA VAL A 348 -10.61 -14.60 0.42
C VAL A 348 -9.15 -14.17 0.53
N ALA A 349 -8.74 -13.25 -0.34
CA ALA A 349 -7.41 -12.68 -0.32
C ALA A 349 -7.35 -11.42 0.56
N ILE A 350 -6.56 -11.48 1.64
CA ILE A 350 -6.35 -10.38 2.57
C ILE A 350 -5.10 -9.61 2.16
N MET A 351 -5.29 -8.43 1.60
CA MET A 351 -4.25 -7.69 0.87
C MET A 351 -3.99 -6.29 1.45
N PRO A 352 -2.75 -5.79 1.43
CA PRO A 352 -2.45 -4.41 1.79
C PRO A 352 -2.80 -3.40 0.67
N CYS A 353 -3.47 -3.84 -0.39
CA CYS A 353 -3.61 -3.13 -1.66
C CYS A 353 -5.06 -3.13 -2.13
N THR A 354 -5.54 -1.97 -2.58
CA THR A 354 -6.86 -1.83 -3.21
C THR A 354 -6.86 -2.32 -4.65
N ALA A 355 -5.76 -2.11 -5.40
CA ALA A 355 -5.66 -2.54 -6.81
C ALA A 355 -5.74 -4.06 -7.01
N LYS A 356 -5.51 -4.85 -5.94
CA LYS A 356 -5.76 -6.30 -5.95
C LYS A 356 -7.23 -6.63 -6.19
N LYS A 357 -8.17 -5.75 -5.81
CA LYS A 357 -9.61 -5.90 -6.11
C LYS A 357 -9.93 -5.83 -7.60
N ASP A 358 -9.19 -5.01 -8.36
CA ASP A 358 -9.32 -4.99 -9.83
C ASP A 358 -8.56 -6.17 -10.47
N GLU A 359 -7.44 -6.62 -9.88
CA GLU A 359 -6.63 -7.72 -10.43
C GLU A 359 -7.42 -9.03 -10.57
N ILE A 360 -8.25 -9.37 -9.58
CA ILE A 360 -9.04 -10.61 -9.61
C ILE A 360 -10.13 -10.61 -10.69
N LEU A 361 -10.45 -9.44 -11.25
CA LEU A 361 -11.46 -9.30 -12.31
C LEU A 361 -10.85 -9.32 -13.70
N ARG A 362 -9.52 -9.43 -13.81
CA ARG A 362 -8.86 -9.51 -15.11
C ARG A 362 -9.21 -10.83 -15.81
N PRO A 363 -9.31 -10.83 -17.17
CA PRO A 363 -9.58 -12.05 -17.92
C PRO A 363 -8.55 -13.16 -17.70
N ASP A 364 -7.30 -12.79 -17.39
CA ASP A 364 -6.18 -13.70 -17.10
C ASP A 364 -6.15 -14.22 -15.65
N ASN A 365 -7.18 -13.93 -14.84
CA ASN A 365 -7.35 -14.42 -13.46
C ASN A 365 -8.42 -15.53 -13.37
N HIS A 366 -8.50 -16.37 -14.39
CA HIS A 366 -9.40 -17.51 -14.46
C HIS A 366 -8.64 -18.75 -14.90
N THR A 367 -8.94 -19.88 -14.27
CA THR A 367 -8.46 -21.21 -14.64
C THR A 367 -9.66 -22.10 -14.91
N ASN A 368 -9.69 -22.77 -16.06
CA ASN A 368 -10.81 -23.65 -16.45
C ASN A 368 -12.19 -22.97 -16.38
N GLY A 369 -12.26 -21.69 -16.76
CA GLY A 369 -13.50 -20.90 -16.74
C GLY A 369 -13.98 -20.48 -15.35
N ARG A 370 -13.24 -20.82 -14.29
CA ARG A 370 -13.52 -20.43 -12.90
C ARG A 370 -12.59 -19.29 -12.50
N GLN A 371 -13.14 -18.27 -11.85
CA GLN A 371 -12.34 -17.20 -11.26
C GLN A 371 -11.37 -17.77 -10.23
N ASP A 372 -10.10 -17.37 -10.26
CA ASP A 372 -9.08 -17.96 -9.39
C ASP A 372 -9.21 -17.47 -7.95
N THR A 373 -9.20 -16.15 -7.74
CA THR A 373 -9.42 -15.52 -6.43
C THR A 373 -10.84 -14.96 -6.38
N ASP A 374 -11.68 -15.43 -5.46
CA ASP A 374 -13.10 -15.06 -5.47
C ASP A 374 -13.34 -13.64 -4.91
N ILE A 375 -12.58 -13.23 -3.88
CA ILE A 375 -12.73 -11.90 -3.31
C ILE A 375 -11.46 -11.39 -2.63
N VAL A 376 -11.29 -10.07 -2.62
CA VAL A 376 -10.19 -9.38 -1.94
C VAL A 376 -10.75 -8.44 -0.87
N ILE A 377 -10.23 -8.55 0.35
CA ILE A 377 -10.40 -7.56 1.42
C ILE A 377 -9.06 -6.96 1.80
N THR A 378 -9.08 -5.71 2.24
CA THR A 378 -7.88 -4.99 2.64
C THR A 378 -7.50 -5.21 4.11
N THR A 379 -6.27 -4.81 4.50
CA THR A 379 -5.89 -4.75 5.91
C THR A 379 -6.87 -3.90 6.75
N GLN A 380 -7.38 -2.79 6.21
CA GLN A 380 -8.38 -1.97 6.90
C GLN A 380 -9.71 -2.72 7.10
N GLU A 381 -10.13 -3.52 6.13
CA GLU A 381 -11.36 -4.31 6.19
C GLU A 381 -11.27 -5.44 7.20
N ILE A 382 -10.16 -6.20 7.21
CA ILE A 382 -10.00 -7.26 8.22
C ILE A 382 -9.89 -6.68 9.64
N ILE A 383 -9.24 -5.54 9.83
CA ILE A 383 -9.25 -4.82 11.12
C ILE A 383 -10.68 -4.48 11.54
N ARG A 384 -11.52 -4.03 10.59
CA ARG A 384 -12.93 -3.74 10.86
C ARG A 384 -13.71 -4.99 11.24
N MET A 385 -13.49 -6.11 10.55
CA MET A 385 -14.11 -7.40 10.88
C MET A 385 -13.73 -7.87 12.29
N ILE A 386 -12.44 -7.85 12.65
CA ILE A 386 -11.95 -8.19 14.00
C ILE A 386 -12.67 -7.34 15.07
N LYS A 387 -12.79 -6.03 14.83
CA LYS A 387 -13.49 -5.10 15.74
C LYS A 387 -14.99 -5.36 15.79
N GLN A 388 -15.61 -5.69 14.66
CA GLN A 388 -17.04 -5.97 14.55
C GLN A 388 -17.43 -7.20 15.38
N VAL A 389 -16.59 -8.24 15.40
CA VAL A 389 -16.79 -9.44 16.22
C VAL A 389 -16.48 -9.19 17.71
N GLY A 390 -15.72 -8.13 18.03
CA GLY A 390 -15.31 -7.81 19.40
C GLY A 390 -14.12 -8.64 19.90
N ILE A 391 -13.29 -9.14 18.98
CA ILE A 391 -12.09 -9.92 19.31
C ILE A 391 -11.05 -9.00 19.95
N LYS A 392 -10.59 -9.37 21.16
CA LYS A 392 -9.46 -8.73 21.86
C LYS A 392 -8.13 -9.19 21.26
N PHE A 393 -7.83 -8.67 20.07
CA PHE A 393 -6.75 -9.14 19.20
C PHE A 393 -5.38 -9.21 19.91
N GLU A 394 -5.05 -8.21 20.73
CA GLU A 394 -3.79 -8.13 21.47
C GLU A 394 -3.58 -9.27 22.47
N SER A 395 -4.68 -9.85 22.97
CA SER A 395 -4.67 -10.92 23.96
C SER A 395 -4.73 -12.32 23.36
N LEU A 396 -4.87 -12.43 22.03
CA LEU A 396 -4.91 -13.73 21.37
C LEU A 396 -3.54 -14.43 21.44
N GLU A 397 -3.60 -15.72 21.69
CA GLU A 397 -2.45 -16.61 21.46
C GLU A 397 -2.20 -16.76 19.96
N SER A 398 -0.94 -16.93 19.59
CA SER A 398 -0.54 -17.11 18.20
C SER A 398 -0.81 -18.55 17.76
N GLU A 399 -1.45 -18.72 16.60
CA GLU A 399 -1.59 -20.02 15.94
C GLU A 399 -0.86 -20.04 14.59
N ALA A 400 -0.41 -21.22 14.16
CA ALA A 400 0.19 -21.42 12.85
C ALA A 400 -0.89 -21.51 11.76
N CYS A 401 -0.52 -21.11 10.54
CA CYS A 401 -1.30 -21.35 9.32
C CYS A 401 -1.50 -22.86 9.08
N ASP A 402 -2.50 -23.19 8.28
CA ASP A 402 -2.83 -24.57 7.95
C ASP A 402 -1.84 -25.18 6.95
N THR A 403 -1.62 -26.49 7.05
CA THR A 403 -0.75 -27.26 6.13
C THR A 403 -1.55 -27.70 4.89
N PRO A 404 -0.91 -27.93 3.73
CA PRO A 404 0.54 -27.93 3.47
C PRO A 404 1.15 -26.54 3.21
N PHE A 405 0.35 -25.48 3.06
CA PHE A 405 0.82 -24.15 2.66
C PHE A 405 1.21 -23.24 3.84
N SER A 406 1.60 -23.83 4.97
CA SER A 406 1.83 -23.11 6.23
C SER A 406 3.20 -22.41 6.30
N MET A 407 4.14 -22.78 5.42
CA MET A 407 5.53 -22.34 5.50
C MET A 407 5.99 -21.75 4.17
N ALA A 408 6.68 -20.62 4.26
CA ALA A 408 7.28 -19.91 3.15
C ALA A 408 8.69 -19.42 3.52
N SER A 409 9.51 -19.11 2.53
CA SER A 409 10.87 -18.63 2.76
C SER A 409 10.93 -17.20 3.30
N GLY A 410 12.09 -16.84 3.85
CA GLY A 410 12.44 -15.46 4.20
C GLY A 410 12.46 -14.55 2.95
N GLY A 411 12.86 -15.09 1.79
CA GLY A 411 12.79 -14.40 0.49
C GLY A 411 11.36 -14.01 0.12
N ALA A 412 10.39 -14.92 0.30
CA ALA A 412 8.97 -14.58 0.12
C ALA A 412 8.47 -13.52 1.10
N SER A 413 8.96 -13.53 2.34
CA SER A 413 8.53 -12.57 3.36
C SER A 413 8.88 -11.12 3.03
N ILE A 414 9.99 -10.88 2.32
CA ILE A 414 10.43 -9.53 1.94
C ILE A 414 9.71 -8.96 0.71
N PHE A 415 8.84 -9.71 0.02
CA PHE A 415 8.00 -9.18 -1.08
C PHE A 415 7.17 -7.94 -0.70
N GLY A 416 6.88 -7.78 0.60
CA GLY A 416 6.10 -6.66 1.11
C GLY A 416 6.78 -5.29 0.98
N ILE A 417 8.09 -5.25 0.72
CA ILE A 417 8.90 -4.03 0.68
C ILE A 417 9.58 -3.85 -0.68
N THR A 418 9.94 -2.60 -1.01
CA THR A 418 10.68 -2.29 -2.24
C THR A 418 12.08 -2.94 -2.24
N GLY A 419 12.42 -3.59 -3.35
CA GLY A 419 13.66 -4.35 -3.56
C GLY A 419 13.57 -5.78 -3.05
N GLY A 420 12.46 -6.16 -2.39
CA GLY A 420 12.31 -7.50 -1.83
C GLY A 420 12.08 -8.57 -2.89
N VAL A 421 11.43 -8.24 -4.01
CA VAL A 421 11.21 -9.19 -5.12
C VAL A 421 12.54 -9.43 -5.82
N THR A 422 13.26 -8.37 -6.17
CA THR A 422 14.63 -8.45 -6.71
C THR A 422 15.53 -9.26 -5.80
N GLU A 423 15.53 -8.97 -4.49
CA GLU A 423 16.37 -9.69 -3.55
C GLU A 423 16.05 -11.19 -3.52
N ALA A 424 14.76 -11.57 -3.53
CA ALA A 424 14.36 -12.97 -3.52
C ALA A 424 14.77 -13.69 -4.82
N VAL A 425 14.62 -13.04 -5.98
CA VAL A 425 15.08 -13.56 -7.28
C VAL A 425 16.59 -13.75 -7.28
N LEU A 426 17.36 -12.78 -6.78
CA LEU A 426 18.82 -12.89 -6.68
C LEU A 426 19.27 -14.02 -5.76
N ARG A 427 18.60 -14.21 -4.62
CA ARG A 427 18.86 -15.34 -3.73
C ARG A 427 18.65 -16.68 -4.42
N HIS A 428 17.57 -16.80 -5.20
CA HIS A 428 17.28 -18.03 -5.94
C HIS A 428 18.34 -18.30 -7.03
N LEU A 429 18.75 -17.28 -7.77
CA LEU A 429 19.74 -17.40 -8.85
C LEU A 429 21.19 -17.56 -8.38
N SER A 430 21.48 -17.31 -7.10
CA SER A 430 22.83 -17.46 -6.55
C SER A 430 23.26 -18.92 -6.50
N GLU A 431 24.49 -19.21 -6.91
CA GLU A 431 25.08 -20.56 -6.83
C GLU A 431 25.30 -20.99 -5.38
N ASP A 432 25.89 -20.10 -4.56
CA ASP A 432 26.15 -20.35 -3.15
C ASP A 432 24.95 -19.95 -2.27
N LYS A 433 24.44 -20.91 -1.50
CA LYS A 433 23.31 -20.74 -0.57
C LYS A 433 23.78 -20.51 0.87
N ASP A 434 24.71 -19.58 1.06
CA ASP A 434 25.33 -19.31 2.36
C ASP A 434 25.03 -17.90 2.92
N HIS A 435 25.48 -17.67 4.16
CA HIS A 435 25.29 -16.38 4.82
C HIS A 435 26.10 -15.24 4.15
N ALA A 436 27.24 -15.54 3.51
CA ALA A 436 28.06 -14.53 2.87
C ALA A 436 27.35 -13.96 1.62
N THR A 437 26.73 -14.84 0.83
CA THR A 437 25.87 -14.45 -0.29
C THR A 437 24.70 -13.59 0.16
N LEU A 438 24.01 -13.95 1.25
CA LEU A 438 22.90 -13.14 1.77
C LEU A 438 23.33 -11.75 2.22
N GLU A 439 24.48 -11.62 2.89
CA GLU A 439 25.02 -10.29 3.25
C GLU A 439 25.46 -9.51 2.01
N SER A 440 26.07 -10.15 1.02
CA SER A 440 26.45 -9.51 -0.25
C SER A 440 25.22 -8.92 -0.96
N ILE A 441 24.15 -9.71 -1.14
CA ILE A 441 22.91 -9.23 -1.76
C ILE A 441 22.28 -8.10 -0.94
N LYS A 442 22.27 -8.21 0.38
CA LYS A 442 21.74 -7.17 1.28
C LYS A 442 22.45 -5.82 1.12
N TYR A 443 23.76 -5.81 0.84
CA TYR A 443 24.55 -4.59 0.62
C TYR A 443 24.73 -4.20 -0.86
N SER A 444 24.10 -4.91 -1.79
CA SER A 444 24.16 -4.61 -3.23
C SER A 444 23.57 -3.24 -3.63
N GLY A 445 22.81 -2.59 -2.74
CA GLY A 445 22.14 -1.31 -3.00
C GLY A 445 20.65 -1.42 -3.35
N ILE A 446 20.10 -2.63 -3.46
CA ILE A 446 18.67 -2.85 -3.77
C ILE A 446 17.72 -2.57 -2.58
N ARG A 447 18.23 -2.62 -1.35
CA ARG A 447 17.50 -2.25 -0.13
C ARG A 447 17.57 -0.74 0.08
N GLY A 448 16.49 -0.12 0.56
CA GLY A 448 16.51 1.32 0.85
C GLY A 448 15.13 1.99 0.79
N LYS A 449 15.12 3.30 1.01
CA LYS A 449 13.91 4.16 1.00
C LYS A 449 13.84 5.07 -0.23
N GLU A 450 14.91 5.09 -1.02
CA GLU A 450 15.13 5.88 -2.22
C GLU A 450 14.16 5.41 -3.31
N GLY A 451 13.54 6.38 -3.99
CA GLY A 451 12.50 6.12 -5.00
C GLY A 451 12.96 5.35 -6.23
N PHE A 452 14.26 5.39 -6.48
CA PHE A 452 14.97 4.74 -7.56
C PHE A 452 16.31 4.25 -6.99
N LYS A 453 16.65 3.00 -7.24
CA LYS A 453 17.88 2.34 -6.82
C LYS A 453 18.43 1.52 -7.98
N GLU A 454 19.74 1.45 -8.07
CA GLU A 454 20.45 0.68 -9.09
C GLU A 454 21.47 -0.21 -8.42
N ALA A 455 21.68 -1.38 -8.99
CA ALA A 455 22.73 -2.30 -8.58
C ALA A 455 23.24 -3.06 -9.80
N THR A 456 24.53 -3.40 -9.77
CA THR A 456 25.12 -4.36 -10.69
C THR A 456 25.54 -5.57 -9.87
N VAL A 457 25.07 -6.75 -10.25
CA VAL A 457 25.39 -8.01 -9.56
C VAL A 457 26.02 -8.97 -10.56
N SER A 458 27.11 -9.61 -10.15
CA SER A 458 27.76 -10.66 -10.94
C SER A 458 26.99 -11.97 -10.79
N MET A 459 26.63 -12.60 -11.89
CA MET A 459 26.01 -13.92 -11.92
C MET A 459 26.80 -14.81 -12.89
N GLY A 460 27.68 -15.64 -12.33
CA GLY A 460 28.74 -16.32 -13.09
C GLY A 460 29.69 -15.29 -13.74
N GLU A 461 29.92 -15.41 -15.04
CA GLU A 461 30.79 -14.52 -15.81
C GLU A 461 30.09 -13.24 -16.33
N ARG A 462 28.78 -13.09 -16.10
CA ARG A 462 27.99 -11.97 -16.62
C ARG A 462 27.65 -10.96 -15.53
N GLU A 463 27.73 -9.68 -15.87
CA GLU A 463 27.20 -8.59 -15.05
C GLU A 463 25.73 -8.36 -15.38
N ILE A 464 24.89 -8.32 -14.34
CA ILE A 464 23.45 -8.07 -14.44
C ILE A 464 23.16 -6.68 -13.91
N ARG A 465 22.57 -5.83 -14.75
CA ARG A 465 22.16 -4.47 -14.40
C ARG A 465 20.72 -4.50 -13.90
N ILE A 466 20.52 -4.00 -12.68
CA ILE A 466 19.25 -4.08 -11.97
C ILE A 466 18.78 -2.69 -11.59
N ALA A 467 17.49 -2.43 -11.78
CA ALA A 467 16.82 -1.27 -11.20
C ALA A 467 15.67 -1.67 -10.27
N VAL A 468 15.54 -0.96 -9.16
CA VAL A 468 14.41 -1.10 -8.23
C VAL A 468 13.73 0.25 -8.09
N VAL A 469 12.47 0.31 -8.49
CA VAL A 469 11.72 1.56 -8.56
C VAL A 469 10.42 1.46 -7.79
N HIS A 470 10.11 2.51 -7.03
CA HIS A 470 8.81 2.61 -6.38
C HIS A 470 8.18 4.00 -6.51
N GLY A 471 6.86 4.01 -6.72
CA GLY A 471 6.12 5.20 -7.14
C GLY A 471 6.09 5.29 -8.65
N LEU A 472 4.89 5.34 -9.23
CA LEU A 472 4.70 5.31 -10.68
C LEU A 472 5.30 6.52 -11.40
N LYS A 473 5.51 7.65 -10.72
CA LYS A 473 6.26 8.78 -11.31
C LYS A 473 7.71 8.40 -11.60
N ASN A 474 8.39 7.75 -10.66
CA ASN A 474 9.76 7.28 -10.84
C ASN A 474 9.82 6.17 -11.91
N ALA A 475 8.80 5.32 -11.98
CA ALA A 475 8.71 4.29 -13.02
C ALA A 475 8.57 4.93 -14.41
N SER A 476 7.72 5.96 -14.54
CA SER A 476 7.60 6.78 -15.76
C SER A 476 8.97 7.34 -16.17
N ASP A 477 9.69 7.96 -15.23
CA ASP A 477 11.00 8.57 -15.50
C ASP A 477 12.05 7.53 -15.93
N LEU A 478 12.03 6.33 -15.33
CA LEU A 478 12.88 5.22 -15.75
C LEU A 478 12.54 4.75 -17.18
N LEU A 479 11.25 4.54 -17.49
CA LEU A 479 10.82 4.08 -18.81
C LEU A 479 11.17 5.08 -19.91
N GLU A 480 11.04 6.39 -19.66
CA GLU A 480 11.47 7.43 -20.61
C GLU A 480 12.99 7.39 -20.85
N ASN A 481 13.79 7.12 -19.81
CA ASN A 481 15.24 6.99 -19.94
C ASN A 481 15.64 5.74 -20.74
N ILE A 482 14.95 4.61 -20.52
CA ILE A 482 15.15 3.38 -21.30
C ILE A 482 14.77 3.62 -22.76
N LYS A 483 13.60 4.21 -23.02
CA LYS A 483 13.11 4.55 -24.36
C LYS A 483 14.04 5.51 -25.11
N ALA A 484 14.67 6.44 -24.39
CA ALA A 484 15.64 7.37 -24.95
C ALA A 484 17.05 6.77 -25.14
N GLY A 485 17.27 5.50 -24.79
CA GLY A 485 18.59 4.85 -24.86
C GLY A 485 19.61 5.41 -23.86
N LYS A 486 19.16 6.09 -22.80
CA LYS A 486 20.03 6.68 -21.76
C LYS A 486 20.35 5.72 -20.62
N ALA A 487 19.56 4.66 -20.48
CA ALA A 487 19.72 3.65 -19.45
C ALA A 487 19.32 2.29 -20.01
N GLU A 488 19.98 1.24 -19.54
CA GLU A 488 19.76 -0.12 -20.01
C GLU A 488 19.92 -1.06 -18.81
N TYR A 489 18.94 -1.94 -18.62
CA TYR A 489 18.87 -2.87 -17.50
C TYR A 489 18.48 -4.25 -18.02
N ASP A 490 18.77 -5.26 -17.24
CA ASP A 490 18.37 -6.64 -17.51
C ASP A 490 17.12 -7.01 -16.70
N PHE A 491 17.04 -6.56 -15.44
CA PHE A 491 15.92 -6.84 -14.54
C PHE A 491 15.46 -5.58 -13.80
N VAL A 492 14.14 -5.34 -13.75
CA VAL A 492 13.57 -4.15 -13.13
C VAL A 492 12.37 -4.50 -12.23
N GLU A 493 12.50 -4.25 -10.93
CA GLU A 493 11.38 -4.31 -10.00
C GLU A 493 10.63 -2.97 -9.99
N VAL A 494 9.30 -3.02 -10.16
CA VAL A 494 8.45 -1.82 -10.09
C VAL A 494 7.28 -2.01 -9.12
N MET A 495 7.22 -1.10 -8.14
CA MET A 495 6.14 -1.02 -7.16
C MET A 495 5.38 0.29 -7.30
N ALA A 496 4.06 0.25 -7.52
CA ALA A 496 3.27 1.49 -7.65
C ALA A 496 3.27 2.33 -6.36
N CYS A 497 3.20 1.69 -5.20
CA CYS A 497 3.17 2.37 -3.91
C CYS A 497 4.59 2.72 -3.45
N ARG A 498 4.80 3.95 -2.93
CA ARG A 498 6.11 4.35 -2.41
C ARG A 498 6.52 3.43 -1.26
N ARG A 499 7.76 2.93 -1.28
CA ARG A 499 8.32 1.98 -0.30
C ARG A 499 7.65 0.58 -0.30
N GLY A 500 6.85 0.25 -1.31
CA GLY A 500 6.25 -1.07 -1.48
C GLY A 500 4.90 -1.28 -0.77
N CYS A 501 4.49 -2.54 -0.68
CA CYS A 501 3.17 -2.97 -0.20
C CYS A 501 2.92 -2.66 1.29
N ILE A 502 3.96 -2.48 2.12
CA ILE A 502 3.83 -2.02 3.51
C ILE A 502 3.12 -0.66 3.65
N LEU A 503 3.06 0.13 2.57
CA LEU A 503 2.33 1.40 2.49
C LEU A 503 1.26 1.40 1.38
N GLY A 504 0.77 0.22 1.01
CA GLY A 504 -0.29 0.07 0.01
C GLY A 504 -1.60 0.73 0.41
N GLY A 505 -2.47 0.99 -0.58
CA GLY A 505 -3.73 1.72 -0.39
C GLY A 505 -4.71 1.07 0.60
N GLY A 506 -4.58 -0.23 0.84
CA GLY A 506 -5.41 -0.99 1.77
C GLY A 506 -4.91 -1.02 3.22
N GLN A 507 -3.74 -0.43 3.50
CA GLN A 507 -3.13 -0.45 4.83
C GLN A 507 -3.80 0.51 5.81
N PRO A 508 -3.72 0.25 7.14
CA PRO A 508 -4.30 1.14 8.12
C PRO A 508 -3.58 2.50 8.16
N VAL A 509 -4.38 3.55 8.27
CA VAL A 509 -3.96 4.96 8.34
C VAL A 509 -4.05 5.49 9.78
N PRO A 510 -3.25 6.49 10.18
CA PRO A 510 -2.24 7.22 9.39
C PRO A 510 -0.90 6.47 9.27
N MET A 511 -0.21 6.68 8.15
CA MET A 511 1.09 6.05 7.85
C MET A 511 2.24 7.06 7.95
N GLY A 512 2.49 7.56 9.17
CA GLY A 512 3.57 8.52 9.46
C GLY A 512 4.99 7.91 9.45
N PRO A 513 6.04 8.74 9.59
CA PRO A 513 7.46 8.31 9.51
C PRO A 513 7.81 7.10 10.39
N THR A 514 7.34 7.08 11.63
CA THR A 514 7.55 5.96 12.57
C THR A 514 6.92 4.68 12.06
N THR A 515 5.66 4.72 11.61
CA THR A 515 4.95 3.55 11.06
C THR A 515 5.69 2.98 9.85
N ARG A 516 6.16 3.85 8.94
CA ARG A 516 6.85 3.44 7.72
C ARG A 516 8.14 2.67 8.01
N THR A 517 8.95 3.18 8.93
CA THR A 517 10.22 2.54 9.31
C THR A 517 9.97 1.26 10.08
N ALA A 518 9.01 1.28 11.01
CA ALA A 518 8.70 0.11 11.83
C ALA A 518 8.17 -1.07 11.00
N ARG A 519 7.21 -0.85 10.09
CA ARG A 519 6.71 -1.92 9.20
C ARG A 519 7.80 -2.50 8.30
N MET A 520 8.69 -1.66 7.78
CA MET A 520 9.83 -2.12 6.97
C MET A 520 10.79 -3.00 7.78
N ASN A 521 11.15 -2.56 8.99
CA ASN A 521 12.01 -3.33 9.88
C ASN A 521 11.36 -4.65 10.31
N GLY A 522 10.06 -4.64 10.58
CA GLY A 522 9.29 -5.84 10.90
C GLY A 522 9.36 -6.90 9.82
N ILE A 523 9.26 -6.52 8.55
CA ILE A 523 9.38 -7.46 7.42
C ILE A 523 10.79 -8.06 7.34
N TYR A 524 11.84 -7.25 7.48
CA TYR A 524 13.21 -7.76 7.51
C TYR A 524 13.47 -8.67 8.72
N GLN A 525 12.86 -8.37 9.87
CA GLN A 525 12.97 -9.22 11.05
C GLN A 525 12.33 -10.59 10.82
N VAL A 526 11.20 -10.66 10.09
CA VAL A 526 10.58 -11.94 9.70
C VAL A 526 11.53 -12.78 8.84
N ASP A 527 12.20 -12.18 7.85
CA ASP A 527 13.23 -12.88 7.05
C ASP A 527 14.41 -13.36 7.91
N GLN A 528 14.91 -12.53 8.81
CA GLN A 528 16.04 -12.87 9.68
C GLN A 528 15.75 -14.02 10.65
N LEU A 529 14.49 -14.12 11.11
CA LEU A 529 14.05 -15.18 12.01
C LEU A 529 13.58 -16.45 11.28
N SER A 530 13.49 -16.41 9.95
CA SER A 530 13.07 -17.57 9.16
C SER A 530 14.16 -18.62 9.11
N SER A 531 13.79 -19.89 9.36
CA SER A 531 14.70 -21.03 9.23
C SER A 531 15.07 -21.33 7.78
N ILE A 532 14.20 -20.95 6.84
CA ILE A 532 14.42 -21.10 5.39
C ILE A 532 14.46 -19.71 4.79
N ARG A 533 15.57 -19.36 4.13
CA ARG A 533 15.78 -18.01 3.58
C ARG A 533 15.80 -17.97 2.05
N TYR A 534 15.96 -19.13 1.43
CA TYR A 534 15.92 -19.35 0.00
C TYR A 534 14.61 -20.02 -0.38
N THR A 535 14.02 -19.61 -1.50
CA THR A 535 12.75 -20.14 -1.98
C THR A 535 12.83 -21.62 -2.34
N ASP A 536 13.93 -22.01 -2.98
CA ASP A 536 14.24 -23.37 -3.45
C ASP A 536 14.54 -24.37 -2.31
N GLU A 537 14.68 -23.89 -1.08
CA GLU A 537 14.85 -24.73 0.11
C GLU A 537 13.54 -24.99 0.85
N ASN A 538 12.39 -24.55 0.32
CA ASN A 538 11.09 -24.78 0.94
C ASN A 538 10.56 -26.20 0.61
N PRO A 539 10.59 -27.17 1.56
CA PRO A 539 10.20 -28.55 1.28
C PRO A 539 8.70 -28.71 0.96
N PHE A 540 7.86 -27.79 1.42
CA PHE A 540 6.44 -27.81 1.07
C PHE A 540 6.20 -27.34 -0.36
N LEU A 541 7.05 -26.44 -0.87
CA LEU A 541 6.99 -25.97 -2.25
C LEU A 541 7.24 -27.13 -3.21
N GLU A 542 8.31 -27.91 -2.98
CA GLU A 542 8.66 -29.08 -3.80
C GLU A 542 7.52 -30.11 -3.84
N ARG A 543 6.93 -30.42 -2.69
CA ARG A 543 5.82 -31.38 -2.61
C ARG A 543 4.59 -30.90 -3.38
N VAL A 544 4.17 -29.66 -3.17
CA VAL A 544 3.04 -29.07 -3.91
C VAL A 544 3.34 -28.99 -5.39
N TRP A 545 4.60 -28.74 -5.75
CA TRP A 545 5.04 -28.71 -7.14
C TRP A 545 4.76 -30.05 -7.83
N GLU A 546 5.23 -31.14 -7.25
CA GLU A 546 5.05 -32.50 -7.78
C GLU A 546 3.58 -32.94 -7.77
N ASP A 547 2.84 -32.62 -6.70
CA ASP A 547 1.47 -33.10 -6.50
C ASP A 547 0.42 -32.33 -7.34
N VAL A 548 0.61 -31.03 -7.57
CA VAL A 548 -0.43 -30.13 -8.12
C VAL A 548 0.01 -29.37 -9.37
N ILE A 549 1.27 -28.91 -9.43
CA ILE A 549 1.71 -27.90 -10.41
C ILE A 549 2.35 -28.53 -11.65
N LYS A 550 3.09 -29.63 -11.48
CA LYS A 550 3.90 -30.25 -12.52
C LYS A 550 3.09 -30.57 -13.78
N GLY A 551 3.53 -30.02 -14.92
CA GLY A 551 2.85 -30.16 -16.21
C GLY A 551 1.68 -29.19 -16.43
N ARG A 552 1.40 -28.31 -15.46
CA ARG A 552 0.35 -27.26 -15.51
C ARG A 552 0.91 -25.88 -15.14
N GLU A 553 2.23 -25.70 -15.19
CA GLU A 553 2.92 -24.48 -14.78
C GLU A 553 2.35 -23.25 -15.51
N HIS A 554 2.30 -23.30 -16.84
CA HIS A 554 1.77 -22.20 -17.66
C HIS A 554 0.27 -21.94 -17.45
N GLU A 555 -0.52 -22.97 -17.17
CA GLU A 555 -1.95 -22.85 -16.90
C GLU A 555 -2.21 -22.14 -15.57
N LEU A 556 -1.52 -22.58 -14.51
CA LEU A 556 -1.79 -22.14 -13.14
C LEU A 556 -1.01 -20.88 -12.74
N LEU A 557 0.22 -20.72 -13.24
CA LEU A 557 1.17 -19.73 -12.72
C LEU A 557 1.43 -18.56 -13.67
N HIS A 558 1.09 -18.67 -14.96
CA HIS A 558 1.34 -17.62 -15.95
C HIS A 558 0.06 -16.98 -16.45
N ARG A 559 0.18 -15.71 -16.84
CA ARG A 559 -0.88 -14.96 -17.52
C ARG A 559 -0.95 -15.44 -18.96
N ALA A 560 -2.17 -15.66 -19.45
CA ALA A 560 -2.36 -15.93 -20.87
C ALA A 560 -1.84 -14.73 -21.67
N LYS A 561 -1.02 -14.98 -22.70
CA LYS A 561 -0.62 -13.92 -23.63
C LYS A 561 -1.90 -13.38 -24.28
N THR A 562 -2.23 -12.12 -24.04
CA THR A 562 -3.24 -11.42 -24.83
C THR A 562 -2.80 -11.47 -26.28
N VAL A 563 -3.56 -12.22 -27.09
CA VAL A 563 -3.42 -12.31 -28.55
C VAL A 563 -3.86 -11.00 -29.18
#